data_AF-M9QE10-F1
#
_entry.id   AF-M9QE10-F1
#
_cell.length_a   1.000
_cell.length_b   1.000
_cell.length_c   1.000
_cell.angle_alpha   90.00
_cell.angle_beta   90.00
_cell.angle_gamma   90.00
#
_symmetry.space_group_name_H-M   'P 1'
#
loop_
_entity.id
_entity.type
_entity.pdbx_description
1 polymer ?
#
loop_
_entity_poly.entity_id
_entity_poly.type
_entity_poly.pdbx_seq_one_letter_code
_entity_poly.pdbx_strand_id
1 'polypeptide(L)'
;NTWQPGTYDFGSKEPNSIETTHTGEYYDAFFFINPQPKDILNDYYELTGQPIFMPEYIFYEAHLNAFNRDYWVKVDAGTPGAIHFEDGNYYKCYQPSDMDNKVGILESLNGEKNNYQFSAR
;
A
#
# COMPACT_ATOMS: atom_id res chain seq x y z
N ASN A 1 14.78 -18.69 -13.12
CA ASN A 1 14.32 -17.75 -14.16
C ASN A 1 12.97 -18.23 -14.68
N THR A 2 11.89 -17.83 -14.04
CA THR A 2 10.54 -18.33 -14.35
C THR A 2 9.50 -17.34 -13.83
N TRP A 3 8.30 -17.37 -14.42
CA TRP A 3 7.12 -16.60 -13.97
C TRP A 3 6.13 -17.44 -13.16
N GLN A 4 6.46 -18.72 -12.96
CA GLN A 4 5.57 -19.68 -12.30
C GLN A 4 5.68 -19.59 -10.78
N PRO A 5 4.61 -19.89 -10.03
CA PRO A 5 4.66 -19.89 -8.57
C PRO A 5 5.57 -21.01 -8.04
N GLY A 6 6.01 -20.86 -6.79
CA GLY A 6 6.87 -21.83 -6.14
C GLY A 6 6.97 -21.66 -4.62
N THR A 7 7.75 -22.55 -4.01
CA THR A 7 7.98 -22.63 -2.57
C THR A 7 9.45 -22.91 -2.31
N TYR A 8 10.01 -22.26 -1.28
CA TYR A 8 11.35 -22.54 -0.76
C TYR A 8 11.24 -23.03 0.69
N ASP A 9 11.69 -24.25 0.96
CA ASP A 9 11.76 -24.86 2.29
C ASP A 9 13.23 -24.99 2.73
N PHE A 10 13.60 -24.21 3.74
CA PHE A 10 14.95 -24.17 4.31
C PHE A 10 15.08 -25.09 5.54
N GLY A 11 14.50 -26.29 5.48
CA GLY A 11 14.62 -27.31 6.52
C GLY A 11 13.54 -27.24 7.62
N SER A 12 12.31 -26.90 7.26
CA SER A 12 11.18 -26.76 8.19
C SER A 12 10.82 -28.06 8.92
N LYS A 13 11.00 -29.21 8.25
CA LYS A 13 10.79 -30.55 8.82
C LYS A 13 12.10 -31.32 9.00
N GLU A 14 13.01 -31.19 8.04
CA GLU A 14 14.29 -31.89 8.00
C GLU A 14 15.42 -30.85 7.95
N PRO A 15 16.07 -30.50 9.08
CA PRO A 15 17.01 -29.38 9.18
C PRO A 15 18.24 -29.45 8.25
N ASN A 16 18.58 -30.65 7.76
CA ASN A 16 19.72 -30.89 6.88
C ASN A 16 19.33 -30.95 5.39
N SER A 17 18.10 -30.57 5.04
CA SER A 17 17.59 -30.60 3.68
C SER A 17 17.04 -29.23 3.29
N ILE A 18 17.34 -28.80 2.07
CA ILE A 18 16.79 -27.60 1.45
C ILE A 18 16.08 -28.03 0.17
N GLU A 19 14.82 -27.60 0.02
CA GLU A 19 14.02 -27.85 -1.17
C GLU A 19 13.57 -26.52 -1.79
N THR A 20 13.84 -26.33 -3.08
CA THR A 20 13.37 -25.17 -3.85
C THR A 20 12.62 -25.64 -5.07
N THR A 21 11.33 -25.34 -5.14
CA THR A 21 10.43 -25.89 -6.15
C THR A 21 9.63 -24.77 -6.80
N HIS A 22 9.46 -24.82 -8.12
CA HIS A 22 8.54 -23.98 -8.88
C HIS A 22 7.71 -24.87 -9.81
N THR A 23 6.48 -24.48 -10.12
CA THR A 23 5.64 -25.23 -11.07
C THR A 23 6.20 -25.08 -12.49
N GLY A 24 6.36 -26.18 -13.23
CA GLY A 24 6.78 -26.12 -14.63
C GLY A 24 7.54 -27.35 -15.09
N GLU A 25 7.78 -27.42 -16.40
CA GLU A 25 8.49 -28.52 -17.06
C GLU A 25 9.98 -28.22 -17.28
N TYR A 26 10.40 -26.98 -17.06
CA TYR A 26 11.76 -26.51 -17.29
C TYR A 26 12.42 -26.07 -15.99
N TYR A 27 13.72 -26.36 -15.89
CA TYR A 27 14.59 -25.84 -14.83
C TYR A 27 15.60 -24.88 -15.46
N ASP A 28 15.45 -23.59 -15.16
CA ASP A 28 16.37 -22.53 -15.58
C ASP A 28 16.70 -21.65 -14.36
N ALA A 29 17.98 -21.54 -14.01
CA ALA A 29 18.44 -20.90 -12.78
C ALA A 29 19.80 -20.21 -12.96
N PHE A 30 19.97 -19.09 -12.25
CA PHE A 30 21.25 -18.38 -12.12
C PHE A 30 21.78 -18.59 -10.70
N PHE A 31 23.06 -18.89 -10.57
CA PHE A 31 23.73 -19.07 -9.28
C PHE A 31 24.88 -18.05 -9.17
N PHE A 32 24.79 -17.18 -8.15
CA PHE A 32 25.82 -16.21 -7.83
C PHE A 32 26.68 -16.76 -6.68
N ILE A 33 28.00 -16.70 -6.82
CA ILE A 33 28.93 -17.22 -5.82
C ILE A 33 29.87 -16.08 -5.44
N ASN A 34 29.65 -15.51 -4.26
CA ASN A 34 30.42 -14.38 -3.78
C ASN A 34 30.66 -14.47 -2.26
N PRO A 35 31.82 -14.01 -1.75
CA PRO A 35 32.18 -14.15 -0.34
C PRO A 35 31.53 -13.09 0.56
N GLN A 36 31.06 -11.96 0.01
CA GLN A 36 30.39 -10.90 0.78
C GLN A 36 28.92 -10.77 0.35
N PRO A 37 27.98 -10.58 1.30
CA PRO A 37 26.57 -10.41 0.98
C PRO A 37 26.27 -9.27 0.00
N LYS A 38 27.01 -8.15 0.07
CA LYS A 38 26.83 -7.01 -0.83
C LYS A 38 27.13 -7.37 -2.30
N ASP A 39 28.07 -8.29 -2.53
CA ASP A 39 28.50 -8.65 -3.88
C ASP A 39 27.48 -9.62 -4.50
N ILE A 40 26.84 -10.48 -3.69
CA ILE A 40 25.67 -11.27 -4.13
C ILE A 40 24.52 -10.36 -4.57
N LEU A 41 24.26 -9.27 -3.84
CA LEU A 41 23.24 -8.28 -4.22
C LEU A 41 23.63 -7.55 -5.52
N ASN A 42 24.90 -7.19 -5.68
CA ASN A 42 25.38 -6.53 -6.90
C ASN A 42 25.20 -7.41 -8.15
N ASP A 43 25.54 -8.70 -8.08
CA ASP A 43 25.33 -9.64 -9.20
C ASP A 43 23.84 -9.77 -9.54
N TYR A 44 22.98 -9.85 -8.51
CA TYR A 44 21.54 -9.88 -8.71
C TYR A 44 21.05 -8.61 -9.41
N TYR A 45 21.49 -7.42 -8.98
CA TYR A 45 21.13 -6.15 -9.60
C TYR A 45 21.70 -5.98 -11.01
N GLU A 46 22.87 -6.53 -11.31
CA GLU A 46 23.41 -6.56 -12.68
C GLU A 46 22.51 -7.38 -13.61
N LEU A 47 22.02 -8.54 -13.14
CA LEU A 47 21.16 -9.41 -13.93
C LEU A 47 19.71 -8.88 -14.05
N THR A 48 19.12 -8.39 -12.95
CA THR A 48 17.68 -8.06 -12.89
C THR A 48 17.38 -6.57 -12.98
N GLY A 49 18.39 -5.72 -12.97
CA GLY A 49 18.27 -4.27 -12.99
C GLY A 49 18.62 -3.62 -11.64
N GLN A 50 19.30 -2.47 -11.74
CA GLN A 50 19.70 -1.67 -10.58
C GLN A 50 18.49 -1.03 -9.89
N PRO A 51 18.47 -0.95 -8.54
CA PRO A 51 17.45 -0.20 -7.81
C PRO A 51 17.40 1.26 -8.27
N ILE A 52 16.18 1.79 -8.47
CA ILE A 52 16.00 3.20 -8.83
C ILE A 52 16.31 4.07 -7.61
N PHE A 53 17.15 5.08 -7.81
CA PHE A 53 17.36 6.11 -6.80
C PHE A 53 16.12 7.03 -6.72
N MET A 54 15.43 7.00 -5.59
CA MET A 54 14.21 7.77 -5.39
C MET A 54 14.50 9.27 -5.24
N PRO A 55 13.64 10.16 -5.76
CA PRO A 55 13.76 11.59 -5.50
C PRO A 55 13.59 11.90 -4.01
N GLU A 56 14.17 13.01 -3.57
CA GLU A 56 14.29 13.37 -2.15
C GLU A 56 12.95 13.38 -1.39
N TYR A 57 11.86 13.81 -2.02
CA TYR A 57 10.55 13.90 -1.37
C TYR A 57 9.95 12.53 -0.96
N ILE A 58 10.40 11.41 -1.54
CA ILE A 58 9.90 10.07 -1.17
C ILE A 58 10.45 9.62 0.19
N PHE A 59 11.53 10.25 0.68
CA PHE A 59 12.04 10.00 2.03
C PHE A 59 11.22 10.70 3.12
N TYR A 60 10.18 11.46 2.75
CA TYR A 60 9.22 12.08 3.66
C TYR A 60 7.92 11.28 3.71
N GLU A 61 7.13 11.48 4.76
CA GLU A 61 5.83 10.82 4.90
C GLU A 61 4.83 11.27 3.82
N ALA A 62 3.91 10.37 3.48
CA ALA A 62 2.88 10.62 2.48
C ALA A 62 1.48 10.51 3.11
N HIS A 63 0.56 11.35 2.63
CA HIS A 63 -0.85 11.28 2.96
C HIS A 63 -1.62 10.77 1.74
N LEU A 64 -2.31 9.63 1.89
CA LEU A 64 -3.02 8.96 0.79
C LEU A 64 -4.46 8.65 1.21
N ASN A 65 -5.42 9.18 0.45
CA ASN A 65 -6.83 8.82 0.57
C ASN A 65 -7.57 9.13 -0.74
N ALA A 66 -8.85 8.76 -0.83
CA ALA A 66 -9.76 9.30 -1.83
C ALA A 66 -10.40 10.58 -1.28
N PHE A 67 -10.32 11.68 -2.03
CA PHE A 67 -10.99 12.95 -1.72
C PHE A 67 -11.94 13.40 -2.85
N ASN A 68 -12.38 12.46 -3.68
CA ASN A 68 -13.21 12.72 -4.87
C ASN A 68 -14.50 11.90 -4.90
N ARG A 69 -14.91 11.31 -3.77
CA ARG A 69 -16.00 10.32 -3.77
C ARG A 69 -16.84 10.33 -2.52
N ASP A 70 -16.23 10.34 -1.35
CA ASP A 70 -16.94 10.01 -0.12
C ASP A 70 -17.69 11.24 0.43
N TYR A 71 -18.62 10.99 1.34
CA TYR A 71 -19.47 12.01 1.93
C TYR A 71 -19.26 12.08 3.44
N TRP A 72 -19.30 13.28 3.99
CA TRP A 72 -19.28 13.51 5.43
C TRP A 72 -20.65 13.89 5.95
N VAL A 73 -21.19 13.08 6.86
CA VAL A 73 -22.50 13.30 7.50
C VAL A 73 -22.26 13.78 8.93
N LYS A 74 -22.90 14.90 9.32
CA LYS A 74 -22.80 15.44 10.68
C LYS A 74 -23.49 14.50 11.67
N VAL A 75 -22.82 14.20 12.79
CA VAL A 75 -23.27 13.26 13.82
C VAL A 75 -22.95 13.78 15.23
N ASP A 76 -23.49 13.14 16.27
CA ASP A 76 -23.14 13.45 17.66
C ASP A 76 -21.74 12.94 18.02
N ALA A 77 -21.05 13.63 18.93
CA ALA A 77 -19.68 13.31 19.38
C ALA A 77 -19.49 11.86 19.89
N GLY A 78 -20.54 11.26 20.44
CA GLY A 78 -20.53 9.88 20.94
C GLY A 78 -20.74 8.81 19.86
N THR A 79 -20.97 9.19 18.61
CA THR A 79 -21.23 8.24 17.52
C THR A 79 -19.95 7.45 17.20
N PRO A 80 -20.00 6.10 17.15
CA PRO A 80 -18.82 5.31 16.80
C PRO A 80 -18.25 5.68 15.42
N GLY A 81 -16.98 6.09 15.41
CA GLY A 81 -16.26 6.56 14.23
C GLY A 81 -16.50 8.02 13.87
N ALA A 82 -17.06 8.82 14.78
CA ALA A 82 -17.15 10.27 14.62
C ALA A 82 -15.77 10.92 14.69
N ILE A 83 -15.51 11.86 13.77
CA ILE A 83 -14.29 12.64 13.66
C ILE A 83 -14.63 14.11 13.87
N HIS A 84 -13.85 14.79 14.71
CA HIS A 84 -14.01 16.22 14.99
C HIS A 84 -13.28 17.06 13.93
N PHE A 85 -13.96 18.06 13.37
CA PHE A 85 -13.42 18.96 12.35
C PHE A 85 -13.29 20.40 12.87
N GLU A 86 -12.68 21.28 12.07
CA GLU A 86 -12.29 22.64 12.46
C GLU A 86 -13.49 23.56 12.76
N ASP A 87 -14.68 23.22 12.28
CA ASP A 87 -15.93 23.93 12.59
C ASP A 87 -16.50 23.60 13.98
N GLY A 88 -15.83 22.75 14.76
CA GLY A 88 -16.25 22.32 16.09
C GLY A 88 -17.29 21.21 16.09
N ASN A 89 -17.67 20.68 14.92
CA ASN A 89 -18.67 19.62 14.79
C ASN A 89 -18.01 18.26 14.56
N TYR A 90 -18.81 17.20 14.74
CA TYR A 90 -18.42 15.82 14.51
C TYR A 90 -19.07 15.27 13.25
N TYR A 91 -18.29 14.54 12.46
CA TYR A 91 -18.73 13.96 11.19
C TYR A 91 -18.32 12.50 11.07
N LYS A 92 -19.07 11.74 10.29
CA LYS A 92 -18.73 10.37 9.90
C LYS A 92 -18.69 10.25 8.38
N CYS A 93 -17.65 9.61 7.87
CA CYS A 93 -17.46 9.35 6.44
C CYS A 93 -18.33 8.19 5.98
N TYR A 94 -18.93 8.32 4.80
CA TYR A 94 -19.76 7.33 4.12
C TYR A 94 -19.39 7.26 2.65
N GLN A 95 -19.31 6.05 2.10
CA GLN A 95 -19.25 5.87 0.66
C GLN A 95 -20.61 6.20 0.03
N PRO A 96 -20.67 6.56 -1.27
CA PRO A 96 -21.93 6.86 -1.94
C PRO A 96 -23.00 5.76 -1.81
N SER A 97 -22.60 4.48 -1.76
CA SER A 97 -23.53 3.35 -1.57
C SER A 97 -24.17 3.30 -0.18
N ASP A 98 -23.52 3.87 0.82
CA ASP A 98 -23.90 3.78 2.23
C ASP A 98 -24.60 5.06 2.72
N MET A 99 -24.89 5.97 1.77
CA MET A 99 -25.58 7.22 2.06
C MET A 99 -27.05 7.00 2.42
N ASP A 100 -27.72 6.02 1.83
CA ASP A 100 -29.18 5.86 1.96
C ASP A 100 -29.89 7.23 1.75
N ASN A 101 -30.71 7.66 2.72
CA ASN A 101 -31.37 8.97 2.75
C ASN A 101 -30.64 10.00 3.63
N LYS A 102 -29.35 9.79 3.95
CA LYS A 102 -28.56 10.73 4.76
C LYS A 102 -28.25 11.98 3.92
N VAL A 103 -28.17 13.12 4.60
CA VAL A 103 -27.68 14.36 4.00
C VAL A 103 -26.23 14.54 4.42
N GLY A 104 -25.33 14.56 3.44
CA GLY A 104 -23.89 14.66 3.66
C GLY A 104 -23.23 15.64 2.71
N ILE A 105 -21.99 16.00 3.02
CA ILE A 105 -21.17 16.91 2.25
C ILE A 105 -20.20 16.08 1.42
N LEU A 106 -20.32 16.15 0.10
CA LEU A 106 -19.44 15.44 -0.84
C LEU A 106 -18.03 16.03 -0.74
N GLU A 107 -17.01 15.19 -0.66
CA GLU A 107 -15.61 15.59 -0.74
C GLU A 107 -15.23 16.15 -2.12
N SER A 108 -14.14 16.91 -2.16
CA SER A 108 -13.51 17.32 -3.42
C SER A 108 -12.03 17.58 -3.18
N LEU A 109 -11.18 17.44 -4.20
CA LEU A 109 -9.75 17.70 -4.04
C LEU A 109 -9.49 19.14 -3.57
N ASN A 110 -10.16 20.14 -4.16
CA ASN A 110 -9.79 21.55 -3.97
C ASN A 110 -10.71 22.32 -3.00
N GLY A 111 -11.78 21.70 -2.51
CA GLY A 111 -12.69 22.34 -1.55
C GLY A 111 -13.60 23.42 -2.15
N GLU A 112 -13.77 23.43 -3.47
CA GLU A 112 -14.42 24.50 -4.23
C GLU A 112 -15.96 24.50 -4.12
N LYS A 113 -16.55 23.49 -3.47
CA LYS A 113 -18.01 23.26 -3.40
C LYS A 113 -18.58 23.59 -2.02
N ASN A 114 -18.03 24.61 -1.36
CA ASN A 114 -18.34 24.96 0.04
C ASN A 114 -18.08 23.77 1.01
N ASN A 115 -17.01 23.02 0.77
CA ASN A 115 -16.68 21.77 1.45
C ASN A 115 -15.18 21.69 1.84
N TYR A 116 -14.52 22.84 2.04
CA TYR A 116 -13.06 22.96 2.24
C TYR A 116 -12.49 22.16 3.43
N GLN A 117 -13.27 21.87 4.47
CA GLN A 117 -12.80 21.01 5.57
C GLN A 117 -12.76 19.51 5.22
N PHE A 118 -13.41 19.13 4.13
CA PHE A 118 -13.49 17.76 3.62
C PHE A 118 -12.72 17.59 2.30
N SER A 119 -11.71 18.42 2.06
CA SER A 119 -10.87 18.37 0.87
C SER A 119 -9.51 17.72 1.14
N ALA A 120 -8.76 17.43 0.07
CA ALA A 120 -7.39 16.95 0.20
C ALA A 120 -6.50 18.05 0.83
N ARG A 121 -5.62 17.64 1.76
CA ARG A 121 -4.58 18.46 2.39
C ARG A 121 -3.33 17.62 2.63
#